data_AF-A0A951L8X6-F1
#
_entry.id   AF-A0A951L8X6-F1
#
_cell.length_a   1.000
_cell.length_b   1.000
_cell.length_c   1.000
_cell.angle_alpha   90.00
_cell.angle_beta   90.00
_cell.angle_gamma   90.00
#
_symmetry.space_group_name_H-M   'P 1'
#
loop_
_entity.id
_entity.type
_entity.pdbx_description
1 polymer ?
#
loop_
_entity_poly.entity_id
_entity_poly.type
_entity_poly.pdbx_seq_one_letter_code
_entity_poly.pdbx_strand_id
1 'polypeptide(L)'
;MSASATALLVLIAIGGTETPSCEKSHAAFQQITTDVRDAIAVYDRCVSGSNGRANCSEEFEDVQIAQDWFEMIVAELANGCR
;
A
#
# COMPACT_ATOMS: atom_id res chain seq x y z
N MET A 1 0.56 -31.96 -8.99
CA MET A 1 -0.32 -31.72 -10.15
C MET A 1 -1.17 -30.51 -9.80
N SER A 2 -0.98 -29.44 -10.56
CA SER A 2 -1.52 -28.10 -10.34
C SER A 2 -3.03 -28.07 -10.58
N ALA A 3 -3.76 -27.27 -9.79
CA ALA A 3 -5.07 -26.75 -10.14
C ALA A 3 -5.02 -25.23 -10.03
N SER A 4 -4.75 -24.59 -11.16
CA SER A 4 -4.94 -23.15 -11.35
C SER A 4 -6.40 -22.90 -11.71
N ALA A 5 -7.04 -21.96 -11.03
CA ALA A 5 -8.24 -21.28 -11.52
C ALA A 5 -8.42 -19.92 -10.84
N THR A 6 -7.62 -18.97 -11.33
CA THR A 6 -7.98 -17.58 -11.64
C THR A 6 -9.16 -16.99 -10.86
N ALA A 7 -8.87 -16.26 -9.78
CA ALA A 7 -9.84 -15.32 -9.22
C ALA A 7 -10.00 -14.15 -10.20
N LEU A 8 -11.18 -14.03 -10.81
CA LEU A 8 -11.58 -12.85 -11.59
C LEU A 8 -11.64 -11.64 -10.64
N LEU A 9 -10.63 -10.77 -10.69
CA LEU A 9 -10.81 -9.39 -10.25
C LEU A 9 -11.58 -8.67 -11.36
N VAL A 10 -12.87 -8.45 -11.11
CA VAL A 10 -13.77 -7.68 -11.95
C VAL A 10 -13.18 -6.28 -12.10
N LEU A 11 -12.60 -6.01 -13.27
CA LEU A 11 -12.29 -4.67 -13.75
C LEU A 11 -13.62 -3.96 -13.98
N ILE A 12 -14.12 -3.29 -12.94
CA ILE A 12 -15.18 -2.30 -13.11
C ILE A 12 -14.53 -1.15 -13.87
N ALA A 13 -14.78 -1.12 -15.19
CA ALA A 13 -14.49 0.02 -16.04
C ALA A 13 -15.39 1.17 -15.60
N ILE A 14 -14.88 2.03 -14.71
CA ILE A 14 -15.50 3.32 -14.43
C ILE A 14 -15.04 4.25 -15.53
N GLY A 15 -15.78 4.25 -16.64
CA GLY A 15 -15.77 5.36 -17.58
C GLY A 15 -16.41 6.56 -16.89
N GLY A 16 -15.61 7.35 -16.19
CA GLY A 16 -16.01 8.59 -15.55
C GLY A 16 -14.85 9.56 -15.64
N THR A 17 -15.09 10.76 -16.16
CA THR A 17 -14.13 11.86 -16.26
C THR A 17 -13.30 11.95 -14.99
N GLU A 18 -12.03 11.51 -15.04
CA GLU A 18 -11.09 11.64 -13.93
C GLU A 18 -10.98 13.12 -13.60
N THR A 19 -11.61 13.52 -12.50
CA THR A 19 -11.38 14.85 -11.95
C THR A 19 -9.89 14.94 -11.63
N PRO A 20 -9.19 16.07 -11.85
CA PRO A 20 -7.75 16.19 -11.58
C PRO A 20 -7.36 15.91 -10.12
N SER A 21 -8.32 15.83 -9.19
CA SER A 21 -8.14 15.26 -7.85
C SER A 21 -7.85 13.76 -7.88
N CYS A 22 -8.48 13.02 -8.78
CA CYS A 22 -8.34 11.58 -8.90
C CYS A 22 -7.02 11.14 -9.48
N GLU A 23 -6.53 11.78 -10.54
CA GLU A 23 -5.17 11.49 -11.03
C GLU A 23 -4.12 11.69 -9.93
N LYS A 24 -4.26 12.76 -9.13
CA LYS A 24 -3.38 13.02 -7.98
C LYS A 24 -3.52 11.97 -6.89
N SER A 25 -4.73 11.60 -6.50
CA SER A 25 -4.98 10.56 -5.50
C SER A 25 -4.52 9.17 -5.98
N HIS A 26 -4.63 8.87 -7.28
CA HIS A 26 -4.09 7.65 -7.89
C HIS A 26 -2.55 7.64 -7.88
N ALA A 27 -1.91 8.75 -8.21
CA ALA A 27 -0.45 8.88 -8.12
C ALA A 27 0.02 8.74 -6.66
N ALA A 28 -0.69 9.38 -5.71
CA ALA A 28 -0.42 9.26 -4.29
C ALA A 28 -0.58 7.81 -3.81
N PHE A 29 -1.61 7.09 -4.29
CA PHE A 29 -1.83 5.68 -3.99
C PHE A 29 -0.69 4.78 -4.48
N GLN A 30 -0.21 5.00 -5.71
CA GLN A 30 0.95 4.27 -6.24
C GLN A 30 2.22 4.53 -5.43
N GLN A 31 2.43 5.79 -5.03
CA GLN A 31 3.57 6.18 -4.20
C GLN A 31 3.49 5.50 -2.83
N ILE A 32 2.37 5.63 -2.10
CA ILE A 32 2.28 5.08 -0.74
C ILE A 32 2.34 3.55 -0.72
N THR A 33 1.86 2.87 -1.78
CA THR A 33 2.03 1.41 -1.93
C THR A 33 3.51 1.03 -2.06
N THR A 34 4.31 1.87 -2.70
CA THR A 34 5.77 1.69 -2.78
C THR A 34 6.40 1.95 -1.41
N ASP A 35 6.01 3.03 -0.73
CA ASP A 35 6.54 3.39 0.58
C ASP A 35 6.26 2.30 1.65
N VAL A 36 5.04 1.75 1.68
CA VAL A 36 4.69 0.62 2.56
C VAL A 36 5.55 -0.60 2.26
N ARG A 37 5.76 -0.92 0.98
CA ARG A 37 6.62 -2.06 0.59
C ARG A 37 8.06 -1.85 1.04
N ASP A 38 8.59 -0.65 0.86
CA ASP A 38 9.96 -0.33 1.20
C ASP A 38 10.17 -0.34 2.72
N ALA A 39 9.21 0.19 3.49
CA ALA A 39 9.22 0.13 4.95
C ALA A 39 9.22 -1.33 5.46
N ILE A 40 8.36 -2.19 4.88
CA ILE A 40 8.34 -3.63 5.21
C ILE A 40 9.70 -4.28 4.88
N ALA A 41 10.28 -3.97 3.72
CA ALA A 41 11.57 -4.54 3.32
C ALA A 41 12.73 -4.06 4.21
N VAL A 42 12.64 -2.85 4.77
CA VAL A 42 13.59 -2.33 5.77
C VAL A 42 13.41 -3.07 7.10
N TYR A 43 12.18 -3.19 7.59
CA TYR A 43 11.86 -3.95 8.80
C TYR A 43 12.32 -5.41 8.71
N ASP A 44 12.03 -6.10 7.61
CA ASP A 44 12.44 -7.49 7.40
C ASP A 44 13.97 -7.65 7.38
N ARG A 45 14.69 -6.68 6.79
CA ARG A 45 16.16 -6.64 6.83
C ARG A 45 16.67 -6.44 8.25
N CYS A 46 16.06 -5.54 9.03
CA CYS A 46 16.43 -5.36 10.43
C CYS A 46 16.18 -6.66 11.21
N VAL A 47 15.00 -7.27 11.09
CA VAL A 47 14.67 -8.51 11.82
C VAL A 47 15.62 -9.65 11.45
N SER A 48 16.03 -9.74 10.19
CA SER A 48 16.97 -10.76 9.72
C SER A 48 18.41 -10.52 10.18
N GLY A 49 18.81 -9.26 10.36
CA GLY A 49 20.15 -8.86 10.81
C GLY A 49 20.29 -8.72 12.33
N SER A 50 19.17 -8.58 13.04
CA SER A 50 19.09 -8.38 14.48
C SER A 50 18.69 -9.67 15.21
N ASN A 51 18.91 -9.75 16.53
CA ASN A 51 18.43 -10.86 17.37
C ASN A 51 16.90 -10.78 17.63
N GLY A 52 16.11 -10.53 16.59
CA GLY A 52 14.66 -10.48 16.63
C GLY A 52 14.03 -9.09 16.68
N ARG A 53 12.70 -9.08 16.62
CA ARG A 53 11.84 -7.91 16.41
C ARG A 53 11.99 -6.78 17.43
N ALA A 54 12.38 -7.09 18.67
CA ALA A 54 12.49 -6.11 19.74
C ALA A 54 13.57 -5.04 19.50
N ASN A 55 14.54 -5.31 18.62
CA ASN A 55 15.59 -4.36 18.26
C ASN A 55 15.25 -3.53 17.01
N CYS A 56 14.08 -3.73 16.42
CA CYS A 56 13.65 -3.11 15.16
C CYS A 56 12.38 -2.28 15.36
N SER A 57 12.25 -1.62 16.52
CA SER A 57 11.04 -0.88 16.88
C SER A 57 10.85 0.36 16.02
N GLU A 58 11.95 1.00 15.61
CA GLU A 58 11.93 2.18 14.74
C GLU A 58 11.46 1.80 13.33
N GLU A 59 12.02 0.74 12.74
CA GLU A 59 11.57 0.26 11.43
C GLU A 59 10.12 -0.26 11.47
N PHE A 60 9.69 -0.77 12.62
CA PHE A 60 8.29 -1.17 12.81
C PHE A 60 7.36 0.05 12.92
N GLU A 61 7.81 1.12 13.57
CA GLU A 61 7.09 2.40 13.62
C GLU A 61 6.94 3.00 12.22
N ASP A 62 8.00 2.95 11.40
CA ASP A 62 7.93 3.38 9.99
C ASP A 62 6.89 2.59 9.19
N VAL A 63 6.80 1.28 9.41
CA VAL A 63 5.76 0.43 8.79
C VAL A 63 4.36 0.86 9.22
N GLN A 64 4.16 1.21 10.50
CA GLN A 64 2.86 1.68 10.99
C GLN A 64 2.49 3.02 10.38
N ILE A 65 3.42 3.98 10.36
CA ILE A 65 3.22 5.29 9.75
C ILE A 65 2.84 5.13 8.28
N ALA A 66 3.57 4.31 7.52
CA ALA A 66 3.26 4.07 6.10
C ALA A 66 1.87 3.43 5.91
N GLN A 67 1.44 2.55 6.81
CA GLN A 67 0.09 1.96 6.78
C GLN A 67 -0.99 3.00 7.07
N ASP A 68 -0.82 3.86 8.07
CA ASP A 68 -1.78 4.92 8.39
C ASP A 68 -1.99 5.87 7.20
N TRP A 69 -0.91 6.24 6.51
CA TRP A 69 -0.98 7.04 5.27
C TRP A 69 -1.66 6.28 4.13
N PHE A 70 -1.39 4.99 3.99
CA PHE A 70 -2.06 4.16 2.98
C PHE A 70 -3.57 4.15 3.20
N GLU A 71 -4.02 3.93 4.44
CA GLU A 71 -5.43 3.95 4.81
C GLU A 71 -6.09 5.31 4.52
N MET A 72 -5.39 6.40 4.82
CA MET A 72 -5.84 7.75 4.51
C MET A 72 -6.03 7.98 3.00
N ILE A 73 -5.05 7.61 2.18
CA ILE A 73 -5.10 7.80 0.73
C ILE A 73 -6.17 6.91 0.09
N VAL A 74 -6.35 5.68 0.59
CA VAL A 74 -7.46 4.81 0.16
C VAL A 74 -8.81 5.43 0.49
N ALA A 75 -8.96 6.02 1.68
CA ALA A 75 -10.18 6.73 2.05
C ALA A 75 -10.44 7.97 1.17
N GLU A 76 -9.39 8.72 0.82
CA GLU A 76 -9.48 9.85 -0.11
C GLU A 76 -9.92 9.40 -1.50
N LEU A 77 -9.33 8.33 -2.04
CA LEU A 77 -9.76 7.74 -3.31
C LEU A 77 -11.22 7.30 -3.26
N ALA A 78 -11.63 6.57 -2.23
CA ALA A 78 -12.99 6.06 -2.10
C ALA A 78 -14.06 7.18 -2.00
N ASN A 79 -13.68 8.35 -1.47
CA ASN A 79 -14.58 9.48 -1.27
C ASN A 79 -14.52 10.51 -2.42
N GLY A 80 -13.33 10.74 -2.98
CA GLY A 80 -13.08 11.76 -4.00
C GLY A 80 -13.17 11.24 -5.44
N CYS A 81 -13.05 9.92 -5.63
CA CYS A 81 -13.02 9.24 -6.92
C CYS A 81 -14.04 8.11 -6.93
N ARG A 82 -15.29 8.50 -7.17
CA ARG A 82 -16.42 7.58 -7.36
C ARG A 82 -16.85 7.53 -8.81
#